data_AF-A0A9W9FIK5-F1
#
_entry.id   AF-A0A9W9FIK5-F1
#
_cell.length_a   1.000
_cell.length_b   1.000
_cell.length_c   1.000
_cell.angle_alpha   90.00
_cell.angle_beta   90.00
_cell.angle_gamma   90.00
#
_symmetry.space_group_name_H-M   'P 1'
#
loop_
_entity.id
_entity.type
_entity.pdbx_description
1 polymer ?
#
loop_
_entity_poly.entity_id
_entity_poly.type
_entity_poly.pdbx_seq_one_letter_code
_entity_poly.pdbx_strand_id
1 'polypeptide(L)'
;MGVITGIRKVTRPYSLRYGAGSVLESSGSVSDYLRNLVMNHADTRTFLKFYLSRRISKNLPAIIRGLDPEEDFMRAACRMSRTIDPDRPQWLTTEQSTSVNSLPEIAGLIHQRDEISQSLERPLAKHKGTTVYENYRKLNRELTGAKKRAQDALLLQI
;
A
#
# COMPACT_ATOMS: atom_id res chain seq x y z
N MET A 1 -3.53 23.73 5.02
CA MET A 1 -3.35 23.43 3.59
C MET A 1 -3.78 22.01 3.20
N GLY A 2 -3.32 20.94 3.88
CA GLY A 2 -3.75 19.56 3.54
C GLY A 2 -5.27 19.29 3.66
N VAL A 3 -5.91 19.81 4.70
CA VAL A 3 -7.37 19.66 4.93
C VAL A 3 -8.22 20.43 3.89
N ILE A 4 -7.74 21.59 3.43
CA ILE A 4 -8.46 22.44 2.46
C ILE A 4 -8.33 21.91 1.02
N THR A 5 -7.29 21.12 0.73
CA THR A 5 -6.99 20.61 -0.62
C THR A 5 -7.31 19.12 -0.81
N GLY A 6 -7.93 18.46 0.18
CA GLY A 6 -8.21 17.03 0.14
C GLY A 6 -6.97 16.13 0.25
N ILE A 7 -5.78 16.68 0.50
CA ILE A 7 -4.53 15.92 0.58
C ILE A 7 -4.33 15.45 2.04
N ARG A 8 -4.61 14.17 2.30
CA ARG A 8 -4.45 13.52 3.63
C ARG A 8 -3.01 13.56 4.18
N LYS A 9 -2.01 13.85 3.33
CA LYS A 9 -0.61 13.98 3.75
C LYS A 9 -0.32 15.38 4.28
N VAL A 10 0.34 15.45 5.45
CA VAL A 10 0.87 16.71 6.01
C VAL A 10 1.78 17.38 4.96
N THR A 11 1.36 18.54 4.47
CA THR A 11 2.13 19.35 3.52
C THR A 11 3.32 19.98 4.26
N ARG A 12 4.47 19.28 4.26
CA ARG A 12 5.73 19.83 4.75
C ARG A 12 6.39 20.68 3.66
N PRO A 13 7.21 21.70 4.01
CA PRO A 13 7.97 22.46 3.02
C PRO A 13 8.76 21.56 2.04
N TYR A 14 9.31 20.46 2.55
CA TYR A 14 9.95 19.44 1.73
C TYR A 14 9.04 18.87 0.63
N SER A 15 7.79 18.55 0.93
CA SER A 15 6.85 17.97 -0.03
C SER A 15 6.54 18.93 -1.17
N LEU A 16 6.46 20.24 -0.89
CA LEU A 16 6.28 21.28 -1.91
C LEU A 16 7.51 21.40 -2.80
N ARG A 17 8.70 21.42 -2.19
CA ARG A 17 9.98 21.47 -2.92
C ARG A 17 10.23 20.22 -3.76
N TYR A 18 9.81 19.05 -3.26
CA TYR A 18 9.82 17.79 -4.00
C TYR A 18 8.89 17.83 -5.22
N GLY A 19 7.65 18.29 -5.04
CA GLY A 19 6.71 18.47 -6.15
C GLY A 19 7.23 19.44 -7.21
N ALA A 20 7.73 20.60 -6.80
CA ALA A 20 8.32 21.60 -7.69
C ALA A 20 9.53 21.05 -8.45
N GLY A 21 10.45 20.38 -7.75
CA GLY A 21 11.62 19.74 -8.37
C GLY A 21 11.24 18.71 -9.44
N SER A 22 10.22 17.89 -9.17
CA SER A 22 9.71 16.91 -10.14
C SER A 22 9.11 17.56 -11.39
N VAL A 23 8.46 18.72 -11.26
CA VAL A 23 7.91 19.47 -12.40
C VAL A 23 9.01 20.12 -13.23
N LEU A 24 10.01 20.72 -12.58
CA LEU A 24 11.17 21.31 -13.26
C LEU A 24 11.87 20.27 -14.14
N GLU A 25 12.11 19.08 -13.59
CA GLU A 25 12.70 17.95 -14.34
C GLU A 25 11.84 17.51 -15.52
N SER A 26 10.54 17.31 -15.29
CA SER A 26 9.64 16.73 -16.28
C SER A 26 9.31 17.68 -17.44
N SER A 27 9.49 18.99 -17.24
CA SER A 27 9.17 20.01 -18.25
C SER A 27 10.13 20.01 -19.44
N GLY A 28 11.33 19.43 -19.31
CA GLY A 28 12.39 19.48 -20.32
C GLY A 28 12.88 20.90 -20.67
N SER A 29 12.31 21.93 -20.05
CA SER A 29 12.53 23.34 -20.36
C SER A 29 13.62 23.98 -19.48
N VAL A 30 14.10 23.23 -18.48
CA VAL A 30 15.04 23.70 -17.46
C VAL A 30 16.26 22.78 -17.49
N SER A 31 17.45 23.37 -17.68
CA SER A 31 18.71 22.62 -17.60
C SER A 31 19.00 22.17 -16.17
N ASP A 32 19.81 21.11 -16.01
CA ASP A 32 20.25 20.63 -14.70
C ASP A 32 20.86 21.74 -13.83
N TYR A 33 21.65 22.63 -14.44
CA TYR A 33 22.28 23.75 -13.77
C TYR A 33 21.24 24.75 -13.25
N LEU A 34 20.29 25.16 -14.10
CA LEU A 34 19.24 26.10 -13.71
C LEU A 34 18.31 25.48 -12.66
N ARG A 35 17.99 24.19 -12.78
CA ARG A 35 17.23 23.44 -11.77
C ARG A 35 17.95 23.46 -10.43
N ASN A 36 19.26 23.21 -10.42
CA ASN A 36 20.05 23.24 -9.18
C ASN A 36 20.16 24.65 -8.60
N LEU A 37 20.27 25.69 -9.42
CA LEU A 37 20.26 27.08 -8.96
C LEU A 37 18.93 27.43 -8.28
N VAL A 38 17.80 27.13 -8.95
CA VAL A 38 16.45 27.35 -8.39
C VAL A 38 16.25 26.56 -7.09
N MET A 39 16.78 25.35 -7.06
CA MET A 39 16.71 24.47 -5.89
C MET A 39 17.83 24.73 -4.89
N ASN A 40 18.69 25.74 -5.07
CA ASN A 40 19.85 26.03 -4.23
C ASN A 40 20.68 24.79 -3.86
N HIS A 41 21.04 23.98 -4.86
CA HIS A 41 21.88 22.80 -4.72
C HIS A 41 23.26 23.07 -5.31
N ALA A 42 24.31 22.78 -4.54
CA ALA A 42 25.69 22.87 -5.02
C ALA A 42 26.05 21.73 -6.00
N ASP A 43 25.38 20.58 -5.90
CA ASP A 43 25.64 19.39 -6.72
C ASP A 43 24.31 18.73 -7.13
N THR A 44 24.19 18.38 -8.43
CA THR A 44 23.09 17.59 -9.02
C THR A 44 22.81 16.32 -8.24
N ARG A 45 23.82 15.68 -7.63
CA ARG A 45 23.63 14.47 -6.81
C ARG A 45 22.60 14.67 -5.69
N THR A 46 22.50 15.88 -5.14
CA THR A 46 21.48 16.24 -4.14
C THR A 46 20.08 16.11 -4.74
N PHE A 47 19.89 16.64 -5.96
CA PHE A 47 18.63 16.51 -6.67
C PHE A 47 18.32 15.05 -6.98
N LEU A 48 19.25 14.31 -7.58
CA LEU A 48 19.06 12.90 -7.94
C LEU A 48 18.72 12.02 -6.73
N LYS A 49 19.33 12.29 -5.57
CA LYS A 49 19.12 11.50 -4.36
C LYS A 49 17.78 11.79 -3.70
N PHE A 50 17.42 13.06 -3.55
CA PHE A 50 16.30 13.48 -2.70
C PHE A 50 15.07 13.97 -3.45
N TYR A 51 15.23 14.50 -4.67
CA TYR A 51 14.17 15.23 -5.38
C TYR A 51 13.75 14.59 -6.71
N LEU A 52 14.59 13.73 -7.30
CA LEU A 52 14.21 12.98 -8.49
C LEU A 52 13.11 11.97 -8.14
N SER A 53 12.01 12.05 -8.89
CA SER A 53 10.89 11.13 -8.73
C SER A 53 11.32 9.69 -8.96
N ARG A 54 10.99 8.80 -8.02
CA ARG A 54 11.17 7.34 -8.17
C ARG A 54 10.03 6.68 -8.94
N ARG A 55 8.98 7.43 -9.28
CA ARG A 55 7.87 6.93 -10.10
C ARG A 55 8.24 7.06 -11.56
N ILE A 56 8.15 5.96 -12.30
CA ILE A 56 8.28 5.94 -13.74
C ILE A 56 6.99 6.54 -14.31
N SER A 57 7.03 7.82 -14.66
CA SER A 57 5.89 8.57 -15.22
C SER A 57 5.86 8.59 -16.74
N LYS A 58 6.78 7.87 -17.39
CA LYS A 58 6.93 7.80 -18.84
C LYS A 58 6.40 6.47 -19.38
N ASN A 59 5.79 6.50 -20.56
CA ASN A 59 5.31 5.31 -21.24
C ASN A 59 6.49 4.55 -21.87
N LEU A 60 7.30 3.88 -21.04
CA LEU A 60 8.50 3.17 -21.49
C LEU A 60 8.21 2.15 -22.60
N PRO A 61 7.13 1.33 -22.54
CA PRO A 61 6.81 0.41 -23.62
C PRO A 61 6.59 1.10 -24.97
N ALA A 62 5.90 2.25 -25.00
CA ALA A 62 5.71 3.01 -26.24
C ALA A 62 7.03 3.57 -26.76
N ILE A 63 7.84 4.18 -25.88
CA ILE A 63 9.17 4.73 -26.22
C ILE A 63 10.08 3.66 -26.81
N ILE A 64 10.19 2.49 -26.17
CA ILE A 64 11.04 1.38 -26.62
C ILE A 64 10.60 0.88 -28.01
N ARG A 65 9.30 0.93 -28.31
CA ARG A 65 8.73 0.48 -29.58
C ARG A 65 8.70 1.59 -30.64
N GLY A 66 9.18 2.80 -30.34
CA GLY A 66 9.08 3.95 -31.24
C GLY A 66 7.64 4.42 -31.51
N LEU A 67 6.71 4.08 -30.60
CA LEU A 67 5.32 4.53 -30.65
C LEU A 67 5.17 5.87 -29.92
N ASP A 68 4.12 6.61 -30.27
CA ASP A 68 3.78 7.86 -29.58
C ASP A 68 3.41 7.56 -28.11
N PRO A 69 4.16 8.09 -27.12
CA PRO A 69 3.89 7.81 -25.72
C PRO A 69 2.65 8.57 -25.24
N GLU A 70 1.66 7.82 -24.75
CA GLU A 70 0.46 8.40 -24.12
C GLU A 70 0.78 8.97 -22.72
N GLU A 71 1.38 10.16 -22.68
CA GLU A 71 1.85 10.82 -21.46
C GLU A 71 0.72 11.21 -20.51
N ASP A 72 -0.47 11.55 -21.03
CA ASP A 72 -1.62 11.90 -20.20
C ASP A 72 -2.21 10.70 -19.48
N PHE A 73 -2.25 9.53 -20.13
CA PHE A 73 -2.61 8.26 -19.47
C PHE A 73 -1.62 7.93 -18.35
N MET A 74 -0.32 8.03 -18.62
CA MET A 74 0.72 7.77 -17.60
C MET A 74 0.63 8.77 -16.44
N ARG A 75 0.36 10.03 -16.72
CA ARG A 75 0.16 11.09 -15.73
C ARG A 75 -1.09 10.83 -14.88
N ALA A 76 -2.20 10.40 -15.50
CA ALA A 76 -3.41 10.01 -14.79
C ALA A 76 -3.15 8.81 -13.88
N ALA A 77 -2.55 7.73 -14.39
CA ALA A 77 -2.16 6.56 -13.62
C ALA A 77 -1.24 6.90 -12.43
N CYS A 78 -0.29 7.83 -12.63
CA CYS A 78 0.60 8.31 -11.56
C CYS A 78 -0.10 9.22 -10.52
N ARG A 79 -1.18 9.93 -10.91
CA ARG A 79 -2.04 10.71 -10.01
C ARG A 79 -3.03 9.84 -9.25
N MET A 80 -3.38 8.65 -9.77
CA MET A 80 -4.20 7.65 -9.08
C MET A 80 -3.43 6.96 -7.95
N SER A 81 -3.01 7.71 -6.94
CA SER A 81 -2.65 7.08 -5.66
C SER A 81 -3.95 6.67 -4.98
N ARG A 82 -4.11 5.37 -4.69
CA ARG A 82 -5.20 4.80 -3.86
C ARG A 82 -5.50 5.57 -2.56
N THR A 83 -4.58 6.44 -2.14
CA THR A 83 -4.62 7.26 -0.92
C THR A 83 -5.12 8.69 -1.11
N ILE A 84 -5.42 9.14 -2.33
CA ILE A 84 -5.83 10.53 -2.62
C ILE A 84 -7.34 10.72 -2.49
N ASP A 85 -8.13 9.68 -2.73
CA ASP A 85 -9.56 9.70 -2.52
C ASP A 85 -9.85 9.66 -1.00
N PRO A 86 -10.32 10.76 -0.39
CA PRO A 86 -10.59 10.83 1.05
C PRO A 86 -11.85 10.04 1.44
N ASP A 87 -12.76 9.81 0.48
CA ASP A 87 -14.05 9.15 0.68
C ASP A 87 -13.98 7.65 0.39
N ARG A 88 -12.88 7.17 -0.22
CA ARG A 88 -12.62 5.75 -0.41
C ARG A 88 -12.37 5.07 0.94
N PRO A 89 -13.17 4.06 1.34
CA PRO A 89 -12.96 3.33 2.58
C PRO A 89 -11.60 2.62 2.56
N GLN A 90 -10.77 2.96 3.54
CA GLN A 90 -9.41 2.40 3.69
C GLN A 90 -9.37 1.28 4.74
N TRP A 91 -10.46 1.11 5.48
CA TRP A 91 -10.58 0.18 6.59
C TRP A 91 -12.01 -0.34 6.61
N LEU A 92 -12.16 -1.61 6.98
CA LEU A 92 -13.46 -2.18 7.29
C LEU A 92 -13.95 -1.62 8.63
N THR A 93 -15.27 -1.42 8.76
CA THR A 93 -15.87 -1.22 10.08
C THR A 93 -15.71 -2.48 10.93
N THR A 94 -15.86 -2.36 12.25
CA THR A 94 -15.83 -3.52 13.15
C THR A 94 -16.83 -4.59 12.72
N GLU A 95 -18.03 -4.18 12.31
CA GLU A 95 -19.11 -5.06 11.83
C GLU A 95 -18.73 -5.78 10.52
N GLN A 96 -18.14 -5.06 9.57
CA GLN A 96 -17.65 -5.65 8.32
C GLN A 96 -16.48 -6.61 8.57
N SER A 97 -15.60 -6.28 9.50
CA SER A 97 -14.48 -7.15 9.88
C SER A 97 -14.96 -8.42 10.60
N THR A 98 -16.04 -8.35 11.39
CA THR A 98 -16.59 -9.52 12.09
C THR A 98 -17.49 -10.37 11.22
N SER A 99 -18.16 -9.81 10.22
CA SER A 99 -19.03 -10.55 9.28
C SER A 99 -18.27 -11.65 8.52
N VAL A 100 -16.97 -11.45 8.28
CA VAL A 100 -16.05 -12.43 7.69
C VAL A 100 -16.04 -13.75 8.46
N ASN A 101 -16.29 -13.75 9.78
CA ASN A 101 -16.35 -14.98 10.58
C ASN A 101 -17.54 -15.88 10.23
N SER A 102 -18.58 -15.34 9.59
CA SER A 102 -19.76 -16.09 9.17
C SER A 102 -19.55 -16.82 7.84
N LEU A 103 -18.41 -16.63 7.17
CA LEU A 103 -18.11 -17.35 5.94
C LEU A 103 -17.91 -18.84 6.24
N PRO A 104 -18.48 -19.77 5.43
CA PRO A 104 -18.46 -21.21 5.72
C PRO A 104 -17.06 -21.79 5.95
N GLU A 105 -16.08 -21.38 5.13
CA GLU A 105 -14.68 -21.81 5.26
C GLU A 105 -14.07 -21.38 6.62
N ILE A 106 -14.31 -20.13 7.02
CA ILE A 106 -13.75 -19.56 8.24
C ILE A 106 -14.47 -20.11 9.48
N ALA A 107 -15.79 -20.28 9.41
CA ALA A 107 -16.58 -20.90 10.47
C ALA A 107 -16.11 -22.35 10.72
N GLY A 108 -15.85 -23.13 9.65
CA GLY A 108 -15.30 -24.48 9.77
C GLY A 108 -13.92 -24.51 10.43
N LEU A 109 -13.02 -23.61 10.03
CA LEU A 109 -11.69 -23.48 10.64
C LEU A 109 -11.75 -23.06 12.12
N ILE A 110 -12.70 -22.19 12.49
CA ILE A 110 -12.95 -21.82 13.89
C ILE A 110 -13.39 -23.05 14.70
N HIS A 111 -14.34 -23.82 14.17
CA HIS A 111 -14.86 -25.01 14.84
C HIS A 111 -13.75 -26.03 15.10
N GLN A 112 -12.98 -26.39 14.06
CA GLN A 112 -11.86 -27.33 14.17
C GLN A 112 -10.80 -26.87 15.18
N ARG A 113 -10.53 -25.55 15.22
CA ARG A 113 -9.57 -24.97 16.18
C ARG A 113 -10.09 -25.11 17.60
N ASP A 114 -11.37 -24.88 17.80
CA ASP A 114 -12.00 -24.91 19.11
C ASP A 114 -12.10 -26.34 19.65
N GLU A 115 -12.39 -27.33 18.80
CA GLU A 115 -12.33 -28.76 19.14
C GLU A 115 -10.93 -29.16 19.63
N ILE A 116 -9.89 -28.82 18.86
CA ILE A 116 -8.51 -29.13 19.25
C ILE A 116 -8.15 -28.37 20.54
N SER A 117 -8.56 -27.11 20.68
CA SER A 117 -8.29 -26.32 21.88
C SER A 117 -9.02 -26.85 23.12
N GLN A 118 -10.17 -27.50 22.98
CA GLN A 118 -10.90 -28.14 24.08
C GLN A 118 -10.23 -29.45 24.49
N SER A 119 -9.67 -30.19 23.53
CA SER A 119 -8.91 -31.43 23.80
C SER A 119 -7.57 -31.20 24.51
N LEU A 120 -7.03 -29.97 24.43
CA LEU A 120 -5.78 -29.57 25.07
C LEU A 120 -6.06 -28.82 26.38
N GLU A 121 -5.48 -29.30 27.49
CA GLU A 121 -5.57 -28.59 28.76
C GLU A 121 -4.89 -27.22 28.69
N ARG A 122 -5.50 -26.22 29.33
CA ARG A 122 -4.89 -24.90 29.42
C ARG A 122 -3.83 -24.87 30.53
N PRO A 123 -2.71 -24.14 30.35
CA PRO A 123 -2.35 -23.33 29.19
C PRO A 123 -1.77 -24.15 28.02
N LEU A 124 -2.21 -23.84 26.80
CA LEU A 124 -1.83 -24.54 25.55
C LEU A 124 -0.30 -24.58 25.32
N ALA A 125 0.45 -23.64 25.89
CA ALA A 125 1.92 -23.60 25.81
C ALA A 125 2.60 -24.86 26.38
N LYS A 126 1.95 -25.57 27.32
CA LYS A 126 2.47 -26.82 27.90
C LYS A 126 2.57 -27.95 26.88
N HIS A 127 1.76 -27.91 25.83
CA HIS A 127 1.69 -28.96 24.81
C HIS A 127 2.63 -28.68 23.62
N LYS A 128 3.49 -27.66 23.71
CA LYS A 128 4.41 -27.27 22.63
C LYS A 128 5.35 -28.43 22.28
N GLY A 129 5.44 -28.76 21.00
CA GLY A 129 6.21 -29.90 20.49
C GLY A 129 5.40 -31.20 20.35
N THR A 130 4.16 -31.25 20.85
CA THR A 130 3.25 -32.38 20.55
C THR A 130 2.63 -32.22 19.17
N THR A 131 2.30 -33.35 18.53
CA THR A 131 1.63 -33.38 17.21
C THR A 131 0.31 -32.61 17.23
N VAL A 132 -0.46 -32.72 18.32
CA VAL A 132 -1.76 -32.04 18.48
C VAL A 132 -1.59 -30.52 18.54
N TYR A 133 -0.56 -30.03 19.25
CA TYR A 133 -0.26 -28.60 19.31
C TYR A 133 0.24 -28.04 17.98
N GLU A 134 1.07 -28.78 17.23
CA GLU A 134 1.51 -28.32 15.90
C GLU A 134 0.34 -28.28 14.90
N ASN A 135 -0.60 -29.23 14.98
CA ASN A 135 -1.86 -29.18 14.22
C ASN A 135 -2.70 -27.94 14.57
N TYR A 136 -2.89 -27.67 15.87
CA TYR A 136 -3.54 -26.44 16.34
C TYR A 136 -2.87 -25.18 15.78
N ARG A 137 -1.53 -25.12 15.84
CA ARG A 137 -0.75 -23.97 15.35
C ARG A 137 -0.88 -23.78 13.84
N LYS A 138 -0.85 -24.87 13.08
CA LYS A 138 -1.06 -24.85 11.62
C LYS A 138 -2.45 -24.32 11.29
N LEU A 139 -3.48 -24.86 11.95
CA LEU A 139 -4.86 -24.44 11.76
C LEU A 139 -5.09 -22.97 12.15
N ASN A 140 -4.47 -22.48 13.23
CA ASN A 140 -4.59 -21.09 13.63
C ASN A 140 -3.91 -20.12 12.63
N ARG A 141 -2.81 -20.54 12.00
CA ARG A 141 -2.16 -19.78 10.91
C ARG A 141 -3.06 -19.73 9.68
N GLU A 142 -3.64 -20.85 9.31
CA GLU A 142 -4.58 -20.96 8.19
C GLU A 142 -5.81 -20.08 8.41
N LEU A 143 -6.40 -20.14 9.61
CA LEU A 143 -7.51 -19.28 10.01
C LEU A 143 -7.15 -17.79 9.92
N THR A 144 -5.97 -17.40 10.41
CA THR A 144 -5.51 -16.01 10.34
C THR A 144 -5.35 -15.55 8.88
N GLY A 145 -4.77 -16.41 8.03
CA GLY A 145 -4.61 -16.13 6.61
C GLY A 145 -5.94 -16.08 5.85
N ALA A 146 -6.88 -16.99 6.13
CA ALA A 146 -8.21 -17.01 5.54
C ALA A 146 -9.00 -15.75 5.91
N LYS A 147 -9.01 -15.36 7.19
CA LYS A 147 -9.63 -14.11 7.65
C LYS A 147 -9.04 -12.89 6.96
N LYS A 148 -7.71 -12.80 6.86
CA LYS A 148 -7.06 -11.66 6.20
C LYS A 148 -7.43 -11.57 4.71
N ARG A 149 -7.43 -12.69 3.99
CA ARG A 149 -7.85 -12.76 2.57
C ARG A 149 -9.29 -12.32 2.39
N ALA A 150 -10.20 -12.80 3.24
CA ALA A 150 -11.61 -12.43 3.18
C ALA A 150 -11.85 -10.95 3.52
N GLN A 151 -11.11 -10.40 4.50
CA GLN A 151 -11.14 -8.95 4.79
C GLN A 151 -10.62 -8.12 3.63
N ASP A 152 -9.52 -8.54 2.98
CA ASP A 152 -8.97 -7.84 1.83
C ASP A 152 -9.92 -7.91 0.62
N ALA A 153 -10.59 -9.04 0.40
CA ALA A 153 -11.61 -9.18 -0.63
C ALA A 153 -12.83 -8.28 -0.36
N LEU A 154 -13.29 -8.21 0.89
CA LEU A 154 -14.40 -7.34 1.29
C LEU A 154 -14.03 -5.86 1.11
N LEU A 155 -12.79 -5.47 1.43
CA LEU A 155 -12.31 -4.10 1.25
C LEU A 155 -12.21 -3.69 -0.23
N LEU A 156 -12.12 -4.65 -1.16
CA LEU A 156 -12.14 -4.37 -2.60
C LEU A 156 -13.56 -4.18 -3.16
N GLN A 157 -14.60 -4.58 -2.42
CA GLN A 157 -16.01 -4.49 -2.82
C GLN A 157 -16.69 -3.20 -2.33
N ILE A 158 -15.98 -2.37 -1.55
CA ILE A 158 -16.46 -1.11 -0.97
C ILE A 158 -15.64 0.03 -1.59
#